data_AF-A0A9D1GDP5-F1
#
_entry.id   AF-A0A9D1GDP5-F1
#
_cell.length_a   1.000
_cell.length_b   1.000
_cell.length_c   1.000
_cell.angle_alpha   90.00
_cell.angle_beta   90.00
_cell.angle_gamma   90.00
#
_symmetry.space_group_name_H-M   'P 1'
#
loop_
_entity.id
_entity.type
_entity.pdbx_description
1 polymer ?
#
loop_
_entity_poly.entity_id
_entity_poly.type
_entity_poly.pdbx_seq_one_letter_code
_entity_poly.pdbx_strand_id
1 'polypeptide(L)'
;MNNNYETYPNQSTDPPYQNFDYDYNPNMNNVPNNNTIPNNNTVPISGDMDYAENILELNVGKEASFYMSYSDSLEWRDRVFTGTIIGAGKDYAVVKDSDNRIFLLWTVYLNYVEFREDIILR
;
A
#
# COMPACT_ATOMS: atom_id res chain seq x y z
N MET A 1 24.36 -38.33 2.50
CA MET A 1 23.74 -37.15 3.15
C MET A 1 23.91 -36.00 2.19
N ASN A 2 22.86 -35.60 1.48
CA ASN A 2 22.92 -34.59 0.43
C ASN A 2 22.28 -33.31 0.99
N ASN A 3 23.11 -32.31 1.30
CA ASN A 3 22.66 -31.02 1.83
C ASN A 3 22.29 -30.14 0.63
N ASN A 4 21.02 -30.13 0.26
CA ASN A 4 20.48 -29.14 -0.65
C ASN A 4 20.34 -27.82 0.12
N TYR A 5 21.29 -26.92 -0.09
CA TYR A 5 21.14 -25.54 0.32
C TYR A 5 20.11 -24.90 -0.61
N GLU A 6 18.88 -24.71 -0.11
CA GLU A 6 17.91 -23.85 -0.76
C GLU A 6 18.47 -22.42 -0.78
N THR A 7 18.92 -21.98 -1.95
CA THR A 7 19.24 -20.57 -2.20
C THR A 7 17.95 -19.79 -2.27
N TYR A 8 17.56 -19.18 -1.14
CA TYR A 8 16.54 -18.14 -1.13
C TYR A 8 17.10 -16.92 -1.88
N PRO A 9 16.35 -16.33 -2.83
CA PRO A 9 16.78 -15.12 -3.49
C PRO A 9 16.99 -14.01 -2.45
N ASN A 10 18.16 -13.40 -2.47
CA ASN A 10 18.50 -12.25 -1.62
C ASN A 10 17.64 -11.07 -2.07
N GLN A 11 16.48 -10.88 -1.44
CA GLN A 11 15.69 -9.67 -1.62
C GLN A 11 16.34 -8.55 -0.83
N SER A 12 16.59 -7.44 -1.51
CA SER A 12 17.12 -6.21 -0.90
C SER A 12 16.29 -5.86 0.34
N THR A 13 16.97 -5.58 1.45
CA THR A 13 16.36 -5.08 2.69
C THR A 13 16.03 -3.59 2.61
N ASP A 14 16.38 -2.92 1.51
CA ASP A 14 16.01 -1.52 1.32
C ASP A 14 14.52 -1.44 1.00
N PRO A 15 13.70 -0.77 1.83
CA PRO A 15 12.31 -0.52 1.47
C PRO A 15 12.29 0.24 0.13
N PRO A 16 11.42 -0.11 -0.83
CA PRO A 16 11.37 0.53 -2.15
C PRO A 16 10.87 1.99 -2.13
N TYR A 17 10.72 2.61 -0.95
CA TYR A 17 10.35 4.01 -0.80
C TYR A 17 11.60 4.88 -0.62
N GLN A 18 12.35 5.09 -1.70
CA GLN A 18 13.32 6.18 -1.78
C GLN A 18 12.58 7.47 -2.17
N ASN A 19 12.46 8.37 -1.18
CA ASN A 19 12.20 9.81 -1.27
C ASN A 19 11.20 10.30 -2.34
N PHE A 20 9.96 10.53 -1.92
CA PHE A 20 9.22 11.68 -2.43
C PHE A 20 9.57 12.89 -1.56
N ASP A 21 10.35 13.83 -2.11
CA ASP A 21 10.50 15.16 -1.53
C ASP A 21 9.11 15.83 -1.50
N TYR A 22 8.40 15.67 -0.39
CA TYR A 22 7.23 16.50 -0.11
C TYR A 22 7.73 17.81 0.45
N ASP A 23 7.85 18.81 -0.42
CA ASP A 23 8.00 20.20 -0.02
C ASP A 23 6.68 20.66 0.63
N TYR A 24 6.54 20.38 1.92
CA TYR A 24 5.41 20.76 2.74
C TYR A 24 5.68 22.13 3.38
N ASN A 25 5.04 23.17 2.83
CA ASN A 25 4.97 24.47 3.47
C ASN A 25 3.52 24.77 3.91
N PRO A 26 3.19 24.72 5.21
CA PRO A 26 1.86 25.05 5.68
C PRO A 26 1.76 26.56 5.80
N ASN A 27 1.29 27.25 4.74
CA ASN A 27 1.06 28.68 4.89
C ASN A 27 -0.27 28.93 5.60
N MET A 28 -0.13 29.45 6.82
CA MET A 28 -1.17 29.96 7.68
C MET A 28 -1.91 31.15 7.06
N ASN A 29 -3.21 31.20 7.36
CA ASN A 29 -4.08 32.37 7.49
C ASN A 29 -4.58 33.07 6.20
N ASN A 30 -5.90 32.94 6.01
CA ASN A 30 -6.71 33.86 5.23
C ASN A 30 -6.73 35.25 5.87
N VAL A 31 -6.09 36.23 5.22
CA VAL A 31 -6.43 37.65 5.33
C VAL A 31 -6.57 38.20 3.91
N PRO A 32 -7.69 38.85 3.53
CA PRO A 32 -7.89 39.31 2.18
C PRO A 32 -7.17 40.66 1.95
N ASN A 33 -6.25 40.71 0.99
CA ASN A 33 -5.88 41.99 0.39
C ASN A 33 -5.63 41.85 -1.13
N ASN A 34 -6.28 42.73 -1.88
CA ASN A 34 -6.19 42.87 -3.33
C ASN A 34 -4.80 43.38 -3.76
N ASN A 35 -4.13 42.67 -4.69
CA ASN A 35 -3.51 43.30 -5.87
C ASN A 35 -2.86 42.30 -6.86
N THR A 36 -3.41 42.29 -8.08
CA THR A 36 -2.76 42.22 -9.42
C THR A 36 -1.35 41.61 -9.58
N ILE A 37 -1.24 40.37 -10.10
CA ILE A 37 -0.26 39.91 -11.13
C ILE A 37 -0.84 38.67 -11.86
N PRO A 38 -0.83 38.58 -13.22
CA PRO A 38 -1.30 37.39 -13.93
C PRO A 38 -0.18 36.35 -14.05
N ASN A 39 -0.31 35.21 -13.35
CA ASN A 39 0.43 34.00 -13.70
C ASN A 39 -0.56 32.87 -13.99
N ASN A 40 -0.85 32.70 -15.27
CA ASN A 40 -1.56 31.54 -15.82
C ASN A 40 -0.61 30.33 -15.83
N ASN A 41 -0.71 29.45 -14.83
CA ASN A 41 -0.78 28.01 -15.03
C ASN A 41 -0.92 27.27 -13.67
N THR A 42 -2.01 27.51 -12.95
CA THR A 42 -2.56 26.45 -12.09
C THR A 42 -3.35 25.52 -13.00
N VAL A 43 -2.65 24.59 -13.63
CA VAL A 43 -3.28 23.35 -14.06
C VAL A 43 -3.89 22.76 -12.78
N PRO A 44 -5.21 22.54 -12.70
CA PRO A 44 -5.73 21.75 -11.62
C PRO A 44 -5.13 20.37 -11.80
N ILE A 45 -4.12 20.01 -11.01
CA ILE A 45 -3.71 18.62 -10.86
C ILE A 45 -4.80 17.98 -9.99
N SER A 46 -6.00 17.85 -10.56
CA SER A 46 -6.85 16.69 -10.35
C SER A 46 -6.21 15.55 -11.13
N GLY A 47 -4.97 15.22 -10.76
CA GLY A 47 -4.31 14.02 -11.20
C GLY A 47 -4.77 12.96 -10.22
N ASP A 48 -5.73 12.16 -10.63
CA ASP A 48 -6.16 10.97 -9.92
C ASP A 48 -4.92 10.09 -9.73
N MET A 49 -4.26 10.25 -8.58
CA MET A 49 -3.14 9.40 -8.22
C MET A 49 -3.73 8.08 -7.71
N ASP A 50 -3.59 7.03 -8.52
CA ASP A 50 -3.90 5.65 -8.15
C ASP A 50 -2.90 5.16 -7.10
N TYR A 51 -3.12 5.55 -5.85
CA TYR A 51 -2.37 4.98 -4.73
C TYR A 51 -2.81 3.54 -4.46
N ALA A 52 -1.89 2.69 -4.01
CA ALA A 52 -2.15 1.27 -3.77
C ALA A 52 -3.29 1.03 -2.76
N GLU A 53 -3.47 1.94 -1.78
CA GLU A 53 -4.59 1.90 -0.84
C GLU A 53 -5.97 2.02 -1.53
N ASN A 54 -6.07 2.82 -2.59
CA ASN A 54 -7.31 3.00 -3.33
C ASN A 54 -7.73 1.68 -4.00
N ILE A 55 -6.75 0.91 -4.49
CA ILE A 55 -7.02 -0.38 -5.14
C ILE A 55 -7.61 -1.36 -4.11
N LEU A 56 -7.03 -1.47 -2.91
CA LEU A 56 -7.53 -2.41 -1.92
C LEU A 56 -8.95 -2.06 -1.43
N GLU A 57 -9.24 -0.77 -1.24
CA GLU A 57 -10.57 -0.30 -0.83
C GLU A 57 -11.62 -0.57 -1.91
N LEU A 58 -11.30 -0.30 -3.19
CA LEU A 58 -12.19 -0.57 -4.32
C LEU A 58 -12.47 -2.06 -4.54
N ASN A 59 -11.62 -2.95 -4.01
CA ASN A 59 -11.71 -4.39 -4.20
C ASN A 59 -12.14 -5.14 -2.92
N VAL A 60 -12.76 -4.46 -1.94
CA VAL A 60 -13.47 -5.12 -0.83
C VAL A 60 -14.52 -6.09 -1.39
N GLY A 61 -14.52 -7.31 -0.85
CA GLY A 61 -15.36 -8.43 -1.30
C GLY A 61 -14.64 -9.42 -2.20
N LYS A 62 -13.46 -9.07 -2.75
CA LYS A 62 -12.67 -9.96 -3.61
C LYS A 62 -11.72 -10.86 -2.83
N GLU A 63 -11.41 -12.02 -3.41
CA GLU A 63 -10.42 -12.94 -2.85
C GLU A 63 -9.01 -12.53 -3.29
N ALA A 64 -8.10 -12.40 -2.32
CA ALA A 64 -6.72 -12.02 -2.58
C ALA A 64 -5.74 -12.74 -1.64
N SER A 65 -4.49 -12.86 -2.10
CA SER A 65 -3.36 -13.32 -1.29
C SER A 65 -2.40 -12.15 -1.04
N PHE A 66 -2.14 -11.88 0.23
CA PHE A 66 -1.26 -10.82 0.72
C PHE A 66 0.08 -11.42 1.11
N TYR A 67 1.13 -11.06 0.38
CA TYR A 67 2.49 -11.54 0.61
C TYR A 67 3.22 -10.50 1.45
N MET A 68 3.56 -10.86 2.69
CA MET A 68 4.09 -9.95 3.70
C MET A 68 5.46 -10.38 4.17
N SER A 69 6.33 -9.40 4.41
CA SER A 69 7.65 -9.62 5.02
C SER A 69 7.84 -8.77 6.27
N TYR A 70 8.29 -9.43 7.34
CA TYR A 70 8.54 -8.87 8.66
C TYR A 70 10.02 -9.06 8.99
N SER A 71 10.87 -8.16 8.47
CA SER A 71 12.34 -8.25 8.53
C SER A 71 12.91 -8.54 9.92
N ASP A 72 12.27 -7.97 10.94
CA ASP A 72 12.75 -8.03 12.32
C ASP A 72 12.22 -9.26 13.08
N SER A 73 11.38 -10.08 12.43
CA SER A 73 10.81 -11.29 13.01
C SER A 73 11.64 -12.52 12.71
N LEU A 74 12.01 -13.26 13.77
CA LEU A 74 12.69 -14.56 13.62
C LEU A 74 11.72 -15.70 13.28
N GLU A 75 10.48 -15.62 13.76
CA GLU A 75 9.49 -16.69 13.60
C GLU A 75 8.55 -16.44 12.41
N TRP A 76 8.32 -15.18 12.06
CA TRP A 76 7.25 -14.79 11.14
C TRP A 76 7.75 -13.99 9.95
N ARG A 77 9.02 -14.17 9.56
CA ARG A 77 9.69 -13.33 8.57
C ARG A 77 8.91 -13.20 7.26
N ASP A 78 8.34 -14.29 6.76
CA ASP A 78 7.63 -14.31 5.48
C ASP A 78 6.29 -15.02 5.69
N ARG A 79 5.18 -14.31 5.42
CA ARG A 79 3.83 -14.87 5.55
C ARG A 79 2.94 -14.52 4.38
N VAL A 80 2.05 -15.46 4.06
CA VAL A 80 0.99 -15.26 3.07
C VAL A 80 -0.35 -15.36 3.79
N PHE A 81 -1.20 -14.35 3.61
CA PHE A 81 -2.57 -14.34 4.09
C PHE A 81 -3.51 -14.39 2.90
N THR A 82 -4.29 -15.45 2.77
CA THR A 82 -5.26 -15.62 1.68
C THR A 82 -6.68 -15.56 2.23
N GLY A 83 -7.53 -14.75 1.61
CA GLY A 83 -8.93 -14.65 2.00
C GLY A 83 -9.66 -13.52 1.30
N THR A 84 -10.88 -13.25 1.77
CA THR A 84 -11.71 -12.16 1.26
C THR A 84 -11.31 -10.85 1.94
N ILE A 85 -11.10 -9.79 1.16
CA ILE A 85 -10.92 -8.45 1.69
C ILE A 85 -12.27 -7.98 2.27
N ILE A 86 -12.34 -7.72 3.56
CA ILE A 86 -13.57 -7.26 4.23
C ILE A 86 -13.51 -5.79 4.65
N GLY A 87 -12.36 -5.15 4.47
CA GLY A 87 -12.15 -3.73 4.67
C GLY A 87 -10.72 -3.36 4.29
N ALA A 88 -10.48 -2.11 3.90
CA ALA A 88 -9.15 -1.58 3.67
C ALA A 88 -9.16 -0.06 3.90
N GLY A 89 -7.98 0.50 4.13
CA GLY A 89 -7.76 1.93 4.26
C GLY A 89 -6.35 2.29 3.86
N LYS A 90 -5.94 3.51 4.22
CA LYS A 90 -4.64 4.08 3.82
C LYS A 90 -3.43 3.18 4.14
N ASP A 91 -3.41 2.59 5.32
CA ASP A 91 -2.26 1.88 5.89
C ASP A 91 -2.58 0.44 6.30
N TYR A 92 -3.80 -0.04 6.00
CA TYR A 92 -4.24 -1.37 6.41
C TYR A 92 -5.18 -2.06 5.42
N ALA A 93 -5.19 -3.39 5.51
CA ALA A 93 -6.20 -4.26 4.93
C ALA A 93 -6.74 -5.21 6.01
N VAL A 94 -8.03 -5.56 5.90
CA VAL A 94 -8.67 -6.56 6.75
C VAL A 94 -9.08 -7.73 5.88
N VAL A 95 -8.56 -8.91 6.19
CA VAL A 95 -8.77 -10.13 5.42
C VAL A 95 -9.44 -11.17 6.29
N LYS A 96 -10.50 -11.81 5.77
CA LYS A 96 -11.13 -12.96 6.40
C LYS A 96 -10.75 -14.23 5.64
N ASP A 97 -10.13 -15.18 6.30
CA ASP A 97 -9.77 -16.46 5.67
C ASP A 97 -10.94 -17.46 5.64
N SER A 98 -10.67 -18.65 5.09
CA SER A 98 -11.64 -19.75 5.00
C SER A 98 -12.08 -20.29 6.38
N ASP A 99 -11.25 -20.12 7.40
CA ASP A 99 -11.51 -20.56 8.77
C ASP A 99 -12.30 -19.51 9.59
N ASN A 100 -12.73 -18.42 8.94
CA ASN A 100 -13.34 -17.24 9.55
C ASN A 100 -12.44 -16.49 10.54
N ARG A 101 -11.12 -16.65 10.45
CA ARG A 101 -10.19 -15.77 11.17
C ARG A 101 -10.10 -14.44 10.45
N ILE A 102 -10.04 -13.37 11.23
CA ILE A 102 -9.95 -12.00 10.74
C ILE A 102 -8.53 -11.50 11.03
N PHE A 103 -7.85 -11.06 9.98
CA PHE A 103 -6.50 -10.51 10.06
C PHE A 103 -6.55 -9.02 9.73
N LEU A 104 -6.01 -8.20 10.62
CA LEU A 104 -5.66 -6.81 10.33
C LEU A 104 -4.19 -6.78 9.89
N LEU A 105 -3.95 -6.36 8.65
CA LEU A 105 -2.65 -6.37 8.00
C LEU A 105 -2.21 -4.94 7.73
N TRP A 106 -1.04 -4.54 8.22
CA TRP A 106 -0.46 -3.25 7.93
C TRP A 106 0.24 -3.27 6.56
N THR A 107 -0.11 -2.36 5.67
CA THR A 107 0.42 -2.33 4.30
C THR A 107 1.91 -1.97 4.24
N VAL A 108 2.49 -1.42 5.30
CA VAL A 108 3.94 -1.17 5.41
C VAL A 108 4.79 -2.45 5.33
N TYR A 109 4.22 -3.61 5.67
CA TYR A 109 4.88 -4.92 5.57
C TYR A 109 4.48 -5.69 4.30
N LEU A 110 3.69 -5.07 3.41
CA LEU A 110 3.15 -5.70 2.22
C LEU A 110 4.16 -5.62 1.08
N ASN A 111 4.52 -6.77 0.53
CA ASN A 111 5.36 -6.83 -0.66
C ASN A 111 4.50 -6.69 -1.93
N TYR A 112 3.45 -7.50 -2.05
CA TYR A 112 2.49 -7.44 -3.15
C TYR A 112 1.18 -8.16 -2.80
N VAL A 113 0.16 -7.93 -3.63
CA VAL A 113 -1.15 -8.58 -3.53
C VAL A 113 -1.43 -9.30 -4.84
N GLU A 114 -1.88 -10.54 -4.73
CA GLU A 114 -2.34 -11.35 -5.86
C GLU A 114 -3.86 -11.48 -5.79
N PHE A 115 -4.55 -11.02 -6.83
CA PHE A 115 -5.99 -11.23 -7.00
C PHE A 115 -6.22 -12.39 -7.97
N ARG A 116 -7.20 -13.24 -7.66
CA ARG A 116 -7.58 -14.39 -8.51
C ARG A 116 -8.64 -14.05 -9.56
N GLU A 117 -9.09 -12.80 -9.57
CA GLU A 117 -10.15 -12.27 -10.42
C GLU A 117 -9.76 -10.87 -10.90
N ASP A 118 -10.48 -10.37 -11.91
CA ASP A 118 -10.28 -9.01 -12.41
C ASP A 118 -10.45 -7.99 -11.28
N ILE A 119 -9.61 -6.96 -11.27
CA ILE A 119 -9.64 -5.90 -10.25
C ILE A 119 -10.32 -4.64 -10.75
N ILE A 120 -10.86 -3.87 -9.80
CA ILE A 120 -11.34 -2.52 -10.04
C ILE A 120 -10.15 -1.59 -9.84
N LEU A 121 -9.88 -0.76 -10.84
CA LEU A 121 -8.97 0.37 -10.79
C LEU A 121 -9.79 1.66 -10.86
N ARG A 122 -9.21 2.78 -10.44
CA ARG A 122 -9.88 4.09 -10.47
C ARG A 122 -9.75 4.75 -11.84
#